data_AF-A0A9K3GX57-F1
#
_entry.id   AF-A0A9K3GX57-F1
#
_cell.length_a   1.000
_cell.length_b   1.000
_cell.length_c   1.000
_cell.angle_alpha   90.00
_cell.angle_beta   90.00
_cell.angle_gamma   90.00
#
_symmetry.space_group_name_H-M   'P 1'
#
loop_
_entity.id
_entity.type
_entity.pdbx_description
1 polymer ?
#
loop_
_entity_poly.entity_id
_entity_poly.type
_entity_poly.pdbx_seq_one_letter_code
_entity_poly.pdbx_strand_id
1 'polypeptide(L)'
;MSSSSSSVLRFKGKTQDSDIICPCGAKTVVKQSESTANPGRWYLRCVGGCGFLRWADKGEGQGCPVCREVMPGLIQSIKDKDELAKCKEQLARYKNGDVFKLKMYFVITWVLIVLLFLVK
;
A
#
# COMPACT_ATOMS: atom_id res chain seq x y z
N MET A 1 10.50 -33.70 -0.91
CA MET A 1 11.33 -32.77 -1.71
C MET A 1 10.37 -31.86 -2.44
N SER A 2 10.19 -30.64 -1.93
CA SER A 2 9.13 -29.73 -2.37
C SER A 2 9.66 -28.84 -3.48
N SER A 3 9.25 -29.09 -4.72
CA SER A 3 9.57 -28.24 -5.86
C SER A 3 8.60 -27.05 -5.90
N SER A 4 9.04 -25.91 -5.38
CA SER A 4 8.33 -24.63 -5.53
C SER A 4 8.39 -24.19 -6.99
N SER A 5 7.27 -24.30 -7.69
CA SER A 5 7.10 -23.84 -9.06
C SER A 5 6.95 -22.32 -9.07
N SER A 6 8.03 -21.61 -9.42
CA SER A 6 8.06 -20.16 -9.58
C SER A 6 7.28 -19.80 -10.85
N SER A 7 5.99 -19.50 -10.72
CA SER A 7 5.19 -18.96 -11.82
C SER A 7 5.63 -17.53 -12.11
N VAL A 8 6.61 -17.39 -13.01
CA VAL A 8 6.95 -16.12 -13.66
C VAL A 8 5.71 -15.68 -14.43
N LEU A 9 5.00 -14.69 -13.89
CA LEU A 9 3.90 -14.03 -14.58
C LEU A 9 4.46 -13.39 -15.86
N ARG A 10 4.32 -14.09 -17.00
CA ARG A 10 4.48 -13.49 -18.33
C ARG A 10 3.35 -12.49 -18.52
N PHE A 11 3.59 -11.25 -18.08
CA PHE A 11 2.77 -10.13 -18.49
C PHE A 11 2.92 -9.96 -19.99
N LYS A 12 1.87 -10.28 -20.73
CA LYS A 12 1.70 -9.94 -22.14
C LYS A 12 1.69 -8.41 -22.19
N GLY A 13 2.85 -7.81 -22.42
CA GLY A 13 3.05 -6.37 -22.36
C GLY A 13 2.12 -5.68 -23.36
N LYS A 14 1.03 -5.09 -22.86
CA LYS A 14 0.32 -4.05 -23.60
C LYS A 14 1.35 -2.95 -23.82
N THR A 15 1.68 -2.68 -25.08
CA THR A 15 2.36 -1.44 -25.49
C THR A 15 1.58 -0.29 -24.87
N GLN A 16 2.19 0.42 -23.93
CA GLN A 16 1.60 1.63 -23.37
C GLN A 16 1.83 2.74 -24.38
N ASP A 17 0.74 3.39 -24.82
CA ASP A 17 0.81 4.60 -25.65
C ASP A 17 1.45 5.70 -24.80
N SER A 18 2.43 6.40 -25.35
CA SER A 18 3.07 7.54 -24.67
C SER A 18 2.59 8.86 -25.25
N ASP A 19 2.43 9.86 -24.38
CA ASP A 19 2.04 11.23 -24.77
C ASP A 19 3.13 11.97 -25.57
N ILE A 20 4.29 11.33 -25.77
CA ILE A 20 5.42 11.88 -26.49
C ILE A 20 5.22 11.68 -27.99
N ILE A 21 5.20 12.76 -28.75
CA ILE A 21 5.10 12.71 -30.20
C ILE A 21 6.51 12.61 -30.79
N CYS A 22 6.66 11.75 -31.78
CA CYS A 22 7.89 11.62 -32.53
C CYS A 22 8.20 12.93 -33.28
N PRO A 23 9.46 13.31 -33.48
CA PRO A 23 9.81 14.44 -34.35
C PRO A 23 9.24 14.39 -35.78
N CYS A 24 8.86 13.21 -36.27
CA CYS A 24 8.18 13.06 -37.56
C CYS A 24 6.65 13.28 -37.51
N GLY A 25 6.10 13.68 -36.36
CA GLY A 25 4.66 13.92 -36.13
C GLY A 25 3.84 12.67 -35.77
N ALA A 26 4.41 11.48 -35.81
CA ALA A 26 3.71 10.23 -35.46
C ALA A 26 3.73 9.94 -33.95
N LYS A 27 2.79 9.11 -33.48
CA LYS A 27 2.76 8.63 -32.09
C LYS A 27 3.98 7.78 -31.75
N THR A 28 4.32 7.73 -30.47
CA THR A 28 5.33 6.81 -29.94
C THR A 28 4.70 5.82 -28.96
N VAL A 29 5.31 4.64 -28.86
CA VAL A 29 4.92 3.58 -27.92
C VAL A 29 6.06 3.24 -26.99
N VAL A 30 5.72 2.88 -25.75
CA VAL A 30 6.66 2.42 -24.73
C VAL A 30 6.82 0.90 -24.84
N LYS A 31 8.07 0.45 -24.99
CA LYS A 31 8.46 -0.96 -25.04
C LYS A 31 9.59 -1.26 -24.06
N GLN A 32 9.70 -2.52 -23.67
CA GLN A 32 10.79 -3.01 -22.83
C GLN A 32 11.86 -3.67 -23.72
N SER A 33 13.13 -3.40 -23.44
CA SER A 33 14.25 -3.99 -24.16
C SER A 33 14.45 -5.46 -23.76
N GLU A 34 14.52 -6.32 -24.77
CA GLU A 34 14.84 -7.74 -24.66
C GLU A 34 16.32 -8.02 -24.99
N SER A 35 17.12 -6.96 -25.19
CA SER A 35 18.54 -7.11 -25.50
C SER A 35 19.32 -7.66 -24.30
N THR A 36 20.35 -8.47 -24.55
CA THR A 36 21.26 -8.95 -23.52
C THR A 36 22.07 -7.82 -22.87
N ALA A 37 22.34 -6.75 -23.62
CA ALA A 37 23.11 -5.60 -23.15
C ALA A 37 22.30 -4.63 -22.27
N ASN A 38 20.97 -4.57 -22.43
CA ASN A 38 20.12 -3.68 -21.64
C ASN A 38 18.76 -4.32 -21.31
N PRO A 39 18.76 -5.49 -20.64
CA PRO A 39 17.55 -6.27 -20.41
C PRO A 39 16.60 -5.51 -19.48
N GLY A 40 15.31 -5.50 -19.83
CA GLY A 40 14.26 -4.95 -18.97
C GLY A 40 14.17 -3.42 -18.96
N ARG A 41 15.04 -2.70 -19.68
CA ARG A 41 15.00 -1.23 -19.75
C ARG A 41 13.93 -0.75 -20.72
N TRP A 42 13.17 0.28 -20.33
CA TRP A 42 12.08 0.83 -21.14
C TRP A 42 12.56 1.88 -22.14
N TYR A 43 12.01 1.86 -23.35
CA TYR A 43 12.32 2.80 -24.41
C TYR A 43 11.07 3.17 -25.23
N LEU A 44 11.08 4.37 -25.79
CA LEU A 44 10.10 4.93 -26.70
C LEU A 44 10.50 4.61 -28.14
N ARG A 45 9.53 4.20 -28.95
CA ARG A 45 9.72 3.97 -30.39
C ARG A 45 8.60 4.61 -31.19
N CYS A 46 8.96 5.24 -32.30
CA CYS A 46 7.98 5.76 -33.26
C CYS A 46 7.19 4.64 -33.95
N VAL A 47 5.88 4.82 -34.04
CA VAL A 47 4.98 3.91 -34.77
C VAL A 47 5.07 4.12 -36.28
N GLY A 48 5.36 5.35 -36.73
CA GLY A 48 5.49 5.71 -38.14
C GLY A 48 6.78 5.25 -38.83
N GLY A 49 7.66 4.52 -38.13
CA GLY A 49 8.81 3.85 -38.77
C GLY A 49 10.00 4.74 -39.13
N CYS A 50 10.03 6.01 -38.72
CA CYS A 50 11.13 6.94 -39.02
C CYS A 50 12.46 6.66 -38.27
N GLY A 51 12.54 5.56 -37.52
CA GLY A 51 13.74 5.17 -36.77
C GLY A 51 13.92 5.87 -35.41
N PHE A 52 13.03 6.79 -35.01
CA PHE A 52 13.11 7.43 -33.71
C PHE A 52 13.04 6.42 -32.56
N LEU A 53 14.07 6.44 -31.72
CA LEU A 53 14.22 5.64 -30.52
C LEU A 53 14.85 6.49 -29.42
N ARG A 54 14.25 6.48 -28.24
CA ARG A 54 14.77 7.17 -27.05
C ARG A 54 14.55 6.29 -25.82
N TRP A 55 15.49 6.28 -24.87
CA TRP A 55 15.23 5.67 -23.58
C TRP A 55 14.12 6.44 -22.84
N ALA A 56 13.21 5.72 -22.17
CA ALA A 56 12.19 6.35 -21.35
C ALA A 56 12.80 6.76 -20.00
N ASP A 57 12.45 7.94 -19.50
CA ASP A 57 12.84 8.39 -18.17
C ASP A 57 11.81 7.97 -17.10
N LYS A 58 12.23 7.99 -15.82
CA LYS A 58 11.36 7.63 -14.69
C LYS A 58 10.14 8.56 -14.66
N GLY A 59 8.97 8.04 -15.01
CA GLY A 59 7.71 8.78 -15.06
C GLY A 59 7.00 8.72 -16.41
N GLU A 60 7.72 8.45 -17.50
CA GLU A 60 7.17 8.37 -18.86
C GLU A 60 6.57 6.98 -19.13
N GLY A 61 5.54 6.61 -18.36
CA GLY A 61 4.82 5.33 -18.52
C GLY A 61 5.47 4.12 -17.84
N GLN A 62 6.51 4.32 -17.03
CA GLN A 62 7.23 3.25 -16.31
C GLN A 62 6.52 2.71 -15.05
N GLY A 63 5.20 2.81 -14.99
CA GLY A 63 4.44 2.12 -13.96
C GLY A 63 4.22 0.67 -14.37
N CYS A 64 4.59 -0.29 -13.52
CA CYS A 64 4.02 -1.63 -13.64
C CYS A 64 2.48 -1.46 -13.54
N PRO A 65 1.69 -1.89 -14.55
CA PRO A 65 0.23 -1.69 -14.54
C PRO A 65 -0.41 -2.25 -13.26
N VAL A 66 0.08 -3.41 -12.81
CA VAL A 66 -0.34 -4.02 -11.55
C VAL A 66 -0.05 -3.11 -10.36
N CYS A 67 1.15 -2.55 -10.26
CA CYS A 67 1.48 -1.66 -9.14
C CYS A 67 0.63 -0.39 -9.16
N ARG A 68 0.28 0.14 -10.34
CA ARG A 68 -0.59 1.33 -10.46
C ARG A 68 -1.99 1.06 -9.91
N GLU A 69 -2.54 -0.13 -10.16
CA GLU A 69 -3.87 -0.53 -9.66
C GLU A 69 -3.83 -0.96 -8.19
N VAL A 70 -2.77 -1.66 -7.76
CA VAL A 70 -2.67 -2.29 -6.43
C VAL A 70 -2.18 -1.30 -5.35
N MET A 71 -1.23 -0.41 -5.66
CA MET A 71 -0.64 0.49 -4.64
C MET A 71 -1.66 1.37 -3.90
N PRO A 72 -2.66 2.00 -4.57
CA PRO A 72 -3.63 2.82 -3.86
C PRO A 72 -4.41 2.03 -2.81
N GLY A 73 -4.81 0.80 -3.13
CA GLY A 73 -5.53 -0.08 -2.22
C GLY A 73 -4.69 -0.53 -1.02
N LEU A 74 -3.39 -0.78 -1.23
CA LEU A 74 -2.47 -1.11 -0.14
C LEU A 74 -2.26 0.04 0.83
N ILE A 75 -2.06 1.26 0.31
CA ILE A 75 -1.87 2.46 1.13
C ILE A 75 -3.13 2.71 1.98
N GLN A 76 -4.31 2.60 1.37
CA GLN A 76 -5.57 2.74 2.09
C GLN A 76 -5.72 1.68 3.19
N SER A 77 -5.41 0.41 2.87
CA SER A 77 -5.49 -0.69 3.85
C SER A 77 -4.53 -0.52 5.03
N ILE A 78 -3.35 0.07 4.82
CA ILE A 78 -2.41 0.40 5.91
C ILE A 78 -3.02 1.50 6.79
N LYS A 79 -3.54 2.56 6.18
CA LYS A 79 -4.18 3.67 6.90
C LYS A 79 -5.37 3.20 7.73
N ASP A 80 -6.22 2.35 7.17
CA ASP A 80 -7.39 1.81 7.87
C ASP A 80 -6.98 0.93 9.08
N LYS A 81 -5.88 0.17 8.97
CA LYS A 81 -5.31 -0.60 10.09
C LYS A 81 -4.79 0.31 11.20
N ASP A 82 -4.11 1.40 10.84
CA ASP A 82 -3.59 2.37 11.82
C ASP A 82 -4.74 3.07 12.56
N GLU A 83 -5.81 3.47 11.86
CA GLU A 83 -7.00 4.05 12.48
C GLU A 83 -7.75 3.04 13.38
N LEU A 84 -7.84 1.77 12.96
CA LEU A 84 -8.42 0.71 13.79
C LEU A 84 -7.60 0.49 15.07
N ALA A 85 -6.27 0.56 15.00
CA ALA A 85 -5.40 0.44 16.17
C ALA A 85 -5.63 1.58 17.16
N LYS A 86 -5.70 2.83 16.69
CA LYS A 86 -6.03 4.00 17.52
C LYS A 86 -7.40 3.87 18.19
N CYS A 87 -8.41 3.45 17.43
CA CYS A 87 -9.75 3.25 17.97
C CYS A 87 -9.78 2.18 19.08
N LYS A 88 -9.08 1.05 18.88
CA LYS A 88 -8.94 0.00 19.92
C LYS A 88 -8.24 0.52 21.18
N GLU A 89 -7.19 1.34 21.04
CA GLU A 89 -6.52 1.94 22.19
C GLU A 89 -7.45 2.86 22.98
N GLN A 90 -8.24 3.70 22.30
CA GLN A 90 -9.23 4.57 22.95
C GLN A 90 -10.28 3.75 23.70
N LEU A 91 -10.79 2.67 23.11
CA LEU A 91 -11.78 1.81 23.73
C LEU A 91 -11.21 1.08 24.95
N ALA A 92 -9.93 0.67 24.90
CA ALA A 92 -9.23 0.11 26.05
C ALA A 92 -9.06 1.12 27.20
N ARG A 93 -8.71 2.38 26.89
CA ARG A 93 -8.63 3.45 27.90
C ARG A 93 -9.99 3.72 28.56
N TYR A 94 -11.05 3.80 27.78
CA TYR A 94 -12.43 3.97 28.27
C TYR A 94 -12.82 2.82 29.23
N LYS A 95 -12.65 1.58 28.78
CA LYS A 95 -12.97 0.38 29.57
C LYS A 95 -12.15 0.32 30.86
N ASN A 96 -10.87 0.65 30.81
CA ASN A 96 -10.01 0.68 32.00
C ASN A 96 -10.46 1.75 33.00
N GLY A 97 -10.94 2.90 32.53
CA GLY A 97 -11.51 3.95 33.37
C GLY A 97 -12.76 3.50 34.13
N ASP A 98 -13.68 2.83 33.45
CA ASP A 98 -14.91 2.32 34.08
C ASP A 98 -14.60 1.20 35.09
N VAL A 99 -13.69 0.28 34.75
CA VAL A 99 -13.23 -0.76 35.67
C VAL A 99 -12.54 -0.16 36.90
N PHE A 100 -11.75 0.91 36.72
CA PHE A 100 -11.10 1.59 37.84
C PHE A 100 -12.13 2.25 38.77
N LYS A 101 -13.13 2.95 38.22
CA LYS A 101 -14.21 3.55 39.02
C LYS A 101 -15.00 2.49 39.79
N LEU A 102 -15.38 1.40 39.13
CA LEU A 102 -16.11 0.32 39.78
C LEU A 102 -15.31 -0.30 40.94
N LYS A 103 -14.02 -0.56 40.72
CA LYS A 103 -13.11 -1.05 41.78
C LYS A 103 -13.02 -0.05 42.95
N MET A 104 -12.93 1.25 42.65
CA MET A 104 -12.89 2.30 43.67
C MET A 104 -14.17 2.31 44.52
N TYR A 105 -15.35 2.20 43.91
CA TYR A 105 -16.62 2.13 44.63
C TYR A 105 -16.68 0.91 45.56
N PHE A 106 -16.25 -0.27 45.08
CA PHE A 106 -16.17 -1.46 45.93
C PHE A 106 -15.30 -1.20 47.17
N VAL A 107 -14.09 -0.64 47.00
CA VAL A 107 -13.20 -0.34 48.13
C VAL A 107 -13.84 0.62 49.12
N ILE A 108 -14.46 1.70 48.63
CA ILE A 108 -15.14 2.69 49.49
C ILE A 108 -16.28 2.05 50.28
N THR A 109 -17.11 1.24 49.63
CA THR A 109 -18.22 0.54 50.30
C THR A 109 -17.72 -0.37 51.42
N TRP A 110 -16.64 -1.13 51.19
CA TRP A 110 -16.05 -2.00 52.22
C TRP A 110 -15.46 -1.19 53.40
N VAL A 111 -14.78 -0.07 53.13
CA VAL A 111 -14.25 0.81 54.19
C VAL A 111 -15.38 1.39 55.05
N LEU A 112 -16.47 1.86 54.43
CA LEU A 112 -17.63 2.39 55.15
C LEU A 112 -18.28 1.32 56.05
N ILE A 113 -18.42 0.09 55.56
CA ILE A 113 -18.96 -1.02 56.36
C ILE A 113 -18.11 -1.25 57.60
N VAL A 114 -16.78 -1.36 57.46
CA VAL A 114 -15.88 -1.56 58.60
C VAL A 114 -15.98 -0.40 59.60
N LEU A 115 -16.02 0.85 59.14
CA LEU A 115 -16.18 2.02 60.00
C LEU A 115 -17.49 1.98 60.79
N LEU A 116 -18.60 1.58 60.16
CA LEU A 116 -19.89 1.42 60.85
C LEU A 116 -19.84 0.36 61.96
N PHE A 117 -19.08 -0.72 61.76
CA PHE A 117 -18.87 -1.76 62.78
C PHE A 117 -17.92 -1.33 63.90
N LEU A 118 -17.00 -0.38 63.66
CA LEU A 118 -16.09 0.13 64.69
C LEU A 118 -16.71 1.23 65.56
N VAL A 119 -17.68 1.97 65.03
CA VAL A 119 -18.38 3.05 65.75
C VAL A 119 -19.58 2.53 66.55
N LYS A 120 -19.95 1.26 66.38
CA LYS A 120 -21.10 0.63 67.03
C LYS A 120 -20.68 -0.34 68.11
#